data_AF-A0A5M9TK70-F1
#
_entry.id   AF-A0A5M9TK70-F1
#
_cell.length_a   1.000
_cell.length_b   1.000
_cell.length_c   1.000
_cell.angle_alpha   90.00
_cell.angle_beta   90.00
_cell.angle_gamma   90.00
#
_symmetry.space_group_name_H-M   'P 1'
#
loop_
_entity.id
_entity.type
_entity.pdbx_description
1 polymer ?
#
loop_
_entity_poly.entity_id
_entity_poly.type
_entity_poly.pdbx_seq_one_letter_code
_entity_poly.pdbx_strand_id
1 'polypeptide(L)'
;MNKPMVRIGTHPIEVGHYLLPTKEVLRLMESLKKIVMNRLPGMIVYGRPRIGKTYAIKYAIENFPTYMEAPLPILIANSNSYKVPSEEKFFVDMLQDFKFPFIKRRNPSDLRNQIVNLLMEKAEKSRLRRIILIMDEAHRLTEYHYNWLMDIYNQLDREKISMSVISVGQDELLGRRTFFLEQKKSQIIGRFMTHEHRFFGLTSVEEMKRVLRCYDAPDISCYPENSGWSYTRYFFPEGFQKGYRLEMDADTIYQHFMSLRREHGVSSDLEIPMEYFAFAIENALKIFGAHGEQSEWITSQQWLDAIKLSGYIESEIYMALAHRGAN
;
A
#
# COMPACT_ATOMS: atom_id res chain seq x y z
N MET A 1 25.88 1.71 -25.28
CA MET A 1 24.49 2.05 -25.63
C MET A 1 24.28 3.53 -25.38
N ASN A 2 23.69 4.24 -26.34
CA ASN A 2 23.39 5.67 -26.22
C ASN A 2 22.14 5.89 -25.36
N LYS A 3 22.02 7.09 -24.78
CA LYS A 3 20.86 7.49 -23.98
C LYS A 3 19.58 7.47 -24.83
N PRO A 4 18.48 6.85 -24.37
CA PRO A 4 17.23 6.84 -25.11
C PRO A 4 16.64 8.24 -25.17
N MET A 5 16.03 8.58 -26.30
CA MET A 5 15.29 9.83 -26.47
C MET A 5 13.89 9.66 -25.87
N VAL A 6 13.67 10.25 -24.69
CA VAL A 6 12.38 10.22 -23.98
C VAL A 6 11.82 11.64 -23.96
N ARG A 7 10.51 11.76 -24.23
CA ARG A 7 9.83 13.06 -24.20
C ARG A 7 9.70 13.54 -22.75
N ILE A 8 10.02 14.80 -22.49
CA ILE A 8 9.84 15.41 -21.16
C ILE A 8 8.37 15.29 -20.73
N GLY A 9 8.15 14.88 -19.48
CA GLY A 9 6.83 14.64 -18.89
C GLY A 9 6.26 13.24 -19.19
N THR A 10 7.08 12.31 -19.69
CA THR A 10 6.63 10.93 -19.99
C THR A 10 7.41 9.86 -19.24
N HIS A 11 8.56 10.20 -18.65
CA HIS A 11 9.32 9.24 -17.88
C HIS A 11 8.55 8.86 -16.59
N PRO A 12 8.55 7.59 -16.14
CA PRO A 12 7.81 7.16 -14.93
C PRO A 12 8.04 8.02 -13.68
N ILE A 13 9.29 8.45 -13.45
CA ILE A 13 9.69 9.42 -12.40
C ILE A 13 9.01 10.79 -12.53
N GLU A 14 8.70 11.25 -13.75
CA GLU A 14 8.05 12.54 -13.99
C GLU A 14 6.54 12.46 -13.81
N VAL A 15 5.93 11.32 -14.18
CA VAL A 15 4.48 11.11 -14.08
C VAL A 15 4.04 10.55 -12.72
N GLY A 16 4.96 10.05 -11.90
CA GLY A 16 4.65 9.46 -10.58
C GLY A 16 3.98 8.08 -10.66
N HIS A 17 4.11 7.38 -11.80
CA HIS A 17 3.48 6.09 -12.05
C HIS A 17 4.55 5.01 -12.22
N TYR A 18 5.06 4.49 -11.12
CA TYR A 18 5.96 3.35 -11.08
C TYR A 18 5.78 2.57 -9.78
N LEU A 19 6.20 1.30 -9.78
CA LEU A 19 6.18 0.44 -8.61
C LEU A 19 7.59 -0.03 -8.34
N LEU A 20 8.03 0.09 -7.08
CA LEU A 20 9.29 -0.47 -6.63
C LEU A 20 9.02 -1.54 -5.57
N PRO A 21 9.69 -2.70 -5.64
CA PRO A 21 9.54 -3.73 -4.63
C PRO A 21 10.17 -3.26 -3.32
N THR A 22 9.36 -3.04 -2.29
CA THR A 22 9.86 -2.78 -0.94
C THR A 22 9.82 -4.05 -0.10
N LYS A 23 10.68 -4.12 0.92
CA LYS A 23 10.69 -5.20 1.92
C LYS A 23 9.31 -5.38 2.56
N GLU A 24 8.56 -4.28 2.73
CA GLU A 24 7.24 -4.32 3.36
C GLU A 24 6.17 -4.94 2.47
N VAL A 25 6.24 -4.72 1.16
CA VAL A 25 5.39 -5.46 0.21
C VAL A 25 5.67 -6.97 0.33
N LEU A 26 6.93 -7.39 0.39
CA LEU A 26 7.29 -8.80 0.54
C LEU A 26 6.80 -9.38 1.88
N ARG A 27 6.92 -8.63 2.99
CA ARG A 27 6.37 -9.05 4.29
C ARG A 27 4.85 -9.20 4.24
N LEU A 28 4.15 -8.30 3.57
CA LEU A 28 2.70 -8.41 3.37
C LEU A 28 2.34 -9.66 2.57
N MET A 29 3.07 -9.94 1.48
CA MET A 29 2.87 -11.15 0.66
C MET A 29 3.06 -12.44 1.47
N GLU A 30 4.09 -12.50 2.32
CA GLU A 30 4.29 -13.63 3.24
C GLU A 30 3.16 -13.76 4.28
N SER A 31 2.68 -12.64 4.83
CA SER A 31 1.51 -12.64 5.71
C SER A 31 0.26 -13.16 5.00
N LEU A 32 -0.02 -12.69 3.78
CA LEU A 32 -1.15 -13.16 2.98
C LEU A 32 -1.04 -14.65 2.66
N LYS A 33 0.17 -15.14 2.35
CA LYS A 33 0.43 -16.58 2.15
C LYS A 33 0.05 -17.39 3.38
N LYS A 34 0.43 -16.94 4.58
CA LYS A 34 0.02 -17.60 5.84
C LYS A 34 -1.50 -17.61 6.00
N ILE A 35 -2.20 -16.51 5.68
CA ILE A 35 -3.67 -16.45 5.73
C ILE A 35 -4.28 -17.52 4.83
N VAL A 36 -3.79 -17.66 3.60
CA VAL A 36 -4.31 -18.65 2.64
C VAL A 36 -3.99 -20.07 3.07
N MET A 37 -2.72 -20.37 3.34
CA MET A 37 -2.24 -21.73 3.64
C MET A 37 -2.85 -22.29 4.93
N ASN A 38 -2.96 -21.46 5.98
CA ASN A 38 -3.49 -21.89 7.28
C ASN A 38 -5.01 -21.74 7.38
N ARG A 39 -5.66 -21.37 6.27
CA ARG A 39 -7.11 -21.17 6.18
C ARG A 39 -7.68 -20.16 7.19
N LEU A 40 -6.93 -19.10 7.46
CA LEU A 40 -7.32 -18.11 8.46
C LEU A 40 -8.46 -17.21 7.95
N PRO A 41 -9.41 -16.84 8.81
CA PRO A 41 -10.64 -16.16 8.38
C PRO A 41 -10.45 -14.66 8.13
N GLY A 42 -9.48 -14.01 8.77
CA GLY A 42 -9.23 -12.60 8.50
C GLY A 42 -8.00 -12.01 9.18
N MET A 43 -7.55 -10.88 8.64
CA MET A 43 -6.36 -10.15 9.07
C MET A 43 -6.62 -8.64 9.01
N ILE A 44 -6.08 -7.90 9.96
CA ILE A 44 -5.95 -6.44 9.86
C ILE A 44 -4.56 -6.06 9.34
N VAL A 45 -4.53 -5.16 8.36
CA VAL A 45 -3.33 -4.49 7.88
C VAL A 45 -3.47 -3.02 8.25
N TYR A 46 -2.60 -2.52 9.11
CA TYR A 46 -2.71 -1.16 9.64
C TYR A 46 -1.36 -0.45 9.63
N GLY A 47 -1.40 0.87 9.68
CA GLY A 47 -0.21 1.72 9.74
C GLY A 47 -0.57 3.16 9.37
N ARG A 48 0.39 4.06 9.54
CA ARG A 48 0.22 5.49 9.25
C ARG A 48 -0.18 5.78 7.79
N PRO A 49 -0.80 6.93 7.49
CA PRO A 49 -1.04 7.37 6.11
C PRO A 49 0.25 7.41 5.28
N ARG A 50 0.13 7.31 3.95
CA ARG A 50 1.23 7.56 2.98
C ARG A 50 2.44 6.62 3.02
N ILE A 51 2.38 5.54 3.80
CA ILE A 51 3.41 4.49 3.84
C ILE A 51 3.38 3.52 2.65
N GLY A 52 2.39 3.64 1.75
CA GLY A 52 2.30 2.79 0.53
C GLY A 52 1.37 1.57 0.63
N LYS A 53 0.50 1.48 1.65
CA LYS A 53 -0.44 0.35 1.84
C LYS A 53 -1.27 0.03 0.59
N THR A 54 -1.94 1.03 0.02
CA THR A 54 -2.81 0.86 -1.16
C THR A 54 -2.05 0.36 -2.38
N TYR A 55 -0.81 0.85 -2.59
CA TYR A 55 0.05 0.35 -3.66
C TYR A 55 0.51 -1.09 -3.42
N ALA A 56 0.88 -1.42 -2.19
CA ALA A 56 1.24 -2.79 -1.80
C ALA A 56 0.09 -3.78 -2.02
N ILE A 57 -1.15 -3.36 -1.76
CA ILE A 57 -2.35 -4.17 -2.00
C ILE A 57 -2.60 -4.37 -3.49
N LYS A 58 -2.50 -3.32 -4.30
CA LYS A 58 -2.62 -3.44 -5.76
C LYS A 58 -1.59 -4.42 -6.31
N TYR A 59 -0.34 -4.26 -5.89
CA TYR A 59 0.73 -5.18 -6.24
C TYR A 59 0.41 -6.63 -5.82
N ALA A 60 -0.09 -6.83 -4.60
CA ALA A 60 -0.49 -8.15 -4.12
C ALA A 60 -1.64 -8.73 -4.95
N ILE A 61 -2.68 -7.95 -5.29
CA ILE A 61 -3.80 -8.44 -6.11
C ILE A 61 -3.30 -8.98 -7.47
N GLU A 62 -2.35 -8.27 -8.10
CA GLU A 62 -1.81 -8.63 -9.41
C GLU A 62 -0.86 -9.83 -9.38
N ASN A 63 -0.03 -9.94 -8.34
CA ASN A 63 1.08 -10.89 -8.30
C ASN A 63 0.84 -12.10 -7.39
N PHE A 64 -0.09 -12.01 -6.44
CA PHE A 64 -0.30 -13.04 -5.42
C PHE A 64 -0.82 -14.38 -5.98
N PRO A 65 -1.72 -14.43 -6.98
CA PRO A 65 -2.11 -15.70 -7.60
C PRO A 65 -0.91 -16.44 -8.23
N THR A 66 -0.02 -15.72 -8.91
CA THR A 66 1.22 -16.26 -9.47
C THR A 66 2.16 -16.73 -8.37
N TYR A 67 2.34 -15.91 -7.34
CA TYR A 67 3.18 -16.23 -6.16
C TYR A 67 2.67 -17.46 -5.37
N MET A 68 1.36 -17.72 -5.40
CA MET A 68 0.73 -18.90 -4.80
C MET A 68 0.66 -20.10 -5.76
N GLU A 69 1.07 -19.95 -7.01
CA GLU A 69 0.92 -20.94 -8.09
C GLU A 69 -0.50 -21.51 -8.19
N ALA A 70 -1.50 -20.69 -7.87
CA ALA A 70 -2.89 -21.10 -7.78
C ALA A 70 -3.83 -19.96 -8.19
N PRO A 71 -4.88 -20.23 -8.98
CA PRO A 71 -5.90 -19.24 -9.24
C PRO A 71 -6.59 -18.90 -7.93
N LEU A 72 -6.44 -17.67 -7.45
CA LEU A 72 -7.04 -17.20 -6.21
C LEU A 72 -7.85 -15.93 -6.51
N PRO A 73 -9.18 -15.98 -6.39
CA PRO A 73 -10.01 -14.80 -6.51
C PRO A 73 -9.73 -13.81 -5.37
N ILE A 74 -9.30 -12.62 -5.75
CA ILE A 74 -9.11 -11.49 -4.84
C ILE A 74 -10.03 -10.36 -5.32
N LEU A 75 -10.89 -9.88 -4.43
CA LEU A 75 -11.77 -8.74 -4.68
C LEU A 75 -11.43 -7.63 -3.70
N ILE A 76 -11.58 -6.39 -4.13
CA ILE A 76 -11.34 -5.20 -3.32
C ILE A 76 -12.62 -4.35 -3.27
N ALA A 77 -12.94 -3.86 -2.08
CA ALA A 77 -13.98 -2.87 -1.85
C ALA A 77 -13.46 -1.78 -0.93
N ASN A 78 -13.85 -0.54 -1.18
CA ASN A 78 -13.52 0.59 -0.34
C ASN A 78 -14.58 0.76 0.75
N SER A 79 -14.14 1.08 1.97
CA SER A 79 -15.05 1.34 3.08
C SER A 79 -15.45 2.81 3.09
N ASN A 80 -16.61 3.13 2.51
CA ASN A 80 -17.12 4.49 2.48
C ASN A 80 -17.69 4.93 3.84
N SER A 81 -17.61 6.23 4.12
CA SER A 81 -18.16 6.82 5.36
C SER A 81 -19.55 7.39 5.10
N TYR A 82 -20.51 7.01 5.96
CA TYR A 82 -21.87 7.52 5.94
C TYR A 82 -22.28 7.94 7.35
N LYS A 83 -23.05 9.03 7.44
CA LYS A 83 -23.60 9.52 8.73
C LYS A 83 -24.42 8.45 9.44
N VAL A 84 -25.18 7.67 8.67
CA VAL A 84 -25.94 6.51 9.15
C VAL A 84 -25.61 5.33 8.24
N PRO A 85 -25.09 4.21 8.77
CA PRO A 85 -24.88 3.00 8.00
C PRO A 85 -26.20 2.51 7.38
N SER A 86 -26.14 2.09 6.12
CA SER A 86 -27.27 1.49 5.41
C SER A 86 -26.80 0.22 4.70
N GLU A 87 -27.49 -0.88 4.95
CA GLU A 87 -27.17 -2.18 4.36
C GLU A 87 -27.25 -2.13 2.82
N GLU A 88 -28.27 -1.45 2.28
CA GLU A 88 -28.42 -1.21 0.84
C GLU A 88 -27.19 -0.50 0.26
N LYS A 89 -26.80 0.64 0.85
CA LYS A 89 -25.64 1.41 0.38
C LYS A 89 -24.36 0.61 0.45
N PHE A 90 -24.15 -0.11 1.54
CA PHE A 90 -22.98 -0.95 1.72
C PHE A 90 -22.83 -1.99 0.61
N PHE A 91 -23.90 -2.73 0.28
CA PHE A 91 -23.85 -3.71 -0.81
C PHE A 91 -23.77 -3.08 -2.19
N VAL A 92 -24.42 -1.93 -2.41
CA VAL A 92 -24.30 -1.16 -3.66
C VAL A 92 -22.86 -0.74 -3.90
N ASP A 93 -22.18 -0.21 -2.88
CA ASP A 93 -20.77 0.21 -2.99
C ASP A 93 -19.86 -0.97 -3.30
N MET A 94 -20.01 -2.09 -2.58
CA MET A 94 -19.23 -3.30 -2.84
C MET A 94 -19.41 -3.80 -4.29
N LEU A 95 -20.64 -3.84 -4.80
CA LEU A 95 -20.90 -4.27 -6.17
C LEU A 95 -20.31 -3.30 -7.21
N GLN A 96 -20.30 -1.98 -6.92
CA GLN A 96 -19.62 -0.99 -7.78
C GLN A 96 -18.12 -1.22 -7.80
N ASP A 97 -17.49 -1.43 -6.64
CA ASP A 97 -16.05 -1.66 -6.54
C ASP A 97 -15.62 -2.97 -7.20
N PHE A 98 -16.47 -4.00 -7.13
CA PHE A 98 -16.27 -5.27 -7.86
C PHE A 98 -16.45 -5.13 -9.38
N LYS A 99 -16.85 -3.95 -9.86
CA LYS A 99 -17.17 -3.65 -11.27
C LYS A 99 -18.19 -4.65 -11.84
N PHE A 100 -19.11 -5.10 -11.01
CA PHE A 100 -20.14 -6.07 -11.40
C PHE A 100 -21.42 -5.33 -11.83
N PRO A 101 -22.06 -5.67 -12.95
CA PRO A 101 -23.34 -5.06 -13.32
C PRO A 101 -24.46 -5.45 -12.34
N PHE A 102 -25.19 -4.48 -11.80
CA PHE A 102 -26.35 -4.74 -10.94
C PHE A 102 -27.44 -3.68 -11.14
N ILE A 103 -28.68 -4.05 -10.78
CA ILE A 103 -29.82 -3.12 -10.77
C ILE A 103 -29.84 -2.40 -9.43
N LYS A 104 -29.62 -1.08 -9.45
CA LYS A 104 -29.48 -0.25 -8.23
C LYS A 104 -30.69 -0.24 -7.30
N ARG A 105 -31.91 -0.42 -7.81
CA ARG A 105 -33.15 -0.44 -7.02
C ARG A 105 -33.56 -1.87 -6.68
N ARG A 106 -32.86 -2.49 -5.74
CA ARG A 106 -33.20 -3.81 -5.19
C ARG A 106 -33.21 -3.74 -3.67
N ASN A 107 -33.97 -4.62 -3.04
CA ASN A 107 -33.92 -4.73 -1.59
C ASN A 107 -32.50 -5.20 -1.14
N PRO A 108 -32.08 -4.92 0.10
CA PRO A 108 -30.76 -5.31 0.60
C PRO A 108 -30.45 -6.80 0.49
N SER A 109 -31.46 -7.67 0.69
CA SER A 109 -31.30 -9.12 0.61
C SER A 109 -30.92 -9.58 -0.81
N ASP A 110 -31.55 -9.01 -1.84
CA ASP A 110 -31.26 -9.31 -3.24
C ASP A 110 -29.87 -8.82 -3.65
N LEU A 111 -29.42 -7.69 -3.10
CA LEU A 111 -28.06 -7.18 -3.31
C LEU A 111 -27.03 -8.10 -2.64
N ARG A 112 -27.28 -8.53 -1.40
CA ARG A 112 -26.45 -9.51 -0.70
C ARG A 112 -26.34 -10.83 -1.46
N ASN A 113 -27.47 -11.36 -1.93
CA ASN A 113 -27.51 -12.61 -2.69
C ASN A 113 -26.73 -12.48 -4.01
N GLN A 114 -26.75 -11.31 -4.66
CA GLN A 114 -25.91 -11.06 -5.83
C GLN A 114 -24.42 -11.08 -5.49
N ILE A 115 -24.01 -10.46 -4.37
CA ILE A 115 -22.62 -10.54 -3.91
C ILE A 115 -22.24 -11.99 -3.64
N VAL A 116 -23.05 -12.73 -2.88
CA VAL A 116 -22.79 -14.15 -2.57
C VAL A 116 -22.66 -14.97 -3.86
N ASN A 117 -23.58 -14.84 -4.81
CA ASN A 117 -23.53 -15.57 -6.08
C ASN A 117 -22.28 -15.23 -6.90
N LEU A 118 -21.90 -13.95 -6.97
CA LEU A 118 -20.67 -13.52 -7.63
C LEU A 118 -19.44 -14.16 -6.97
N LEU A 119 -19.39 -14.13 -5.64
CA LEU A 119 -18.31 -14.71 -4.86
C LEU A 119 -18.24 -16.23 -5.07
N MET A 120 -19.38 -16.93 -5.05
CA MET A 120 -19.46 -18.36 -5.36
C MET A 120 -18.91 -18.68 -6.75
N GLU A 121 -19.35 -17.96 -7.79
CA GLU A 121 -18.89 -18.18 -9.17
C GLU A 121 -17.37 -17.96 -9.29
N LYS A 122 -16.82 -16.98 -8.59
CA LYS A 122 -15.37 -16.74 -8.55
C LYS A 122 -14.64 -17.86 -7.81
N ALA A 123 -15.17 -18.32 -6.68
CA ALA A 123 -14.56 -19.38 -5.89
C ALA A 123 -14.48 -20.71 -6.65
N GLU A 124 -15.49 -21.04 -7.45
CA GLU A 124 -15.51 -22.27 -8.27
C GLU A 124 -14.45 -22.28 -9.39
N LYS A 125 -13.93 -21.10 -9.77
CA LYS A 125 -12.77 -21.00 -10.70
C LYS A 125 -11.45 -21.38 -10.04
N SER A 126 -11.44 -21.55 -8.71
CA SER A 126 -10.29 -21.98 -7.92
C SER A 126 -10.51 -23.35 -7.30
N ARG A 127 -9.51 -24.23 -7.43
CA ARG A 127 -9.50 -25.53 -6.72
C ARG A 127 -9.52 -25.37 -5.20
N LEU A 128 -9.13 -24.21 -4.67
CA LEU A 128 -9.10 -23.93 -3.24
C LEU A 128 -10.50 -23.61 -2.67
N ARG A 129 -11.51 -23.37 -3.53
CA ARG A 129 -12.85 -22.88 -3.15
C ARG A 129 -12.76 -21.76 -2.10
N ARG A 130 -11.90 -20.80 -2.41
CA ARG A 130 -11.47 -19.74 -1.50
C ARG A 130 -11.52 -18.39 -2.18
N ILE A 131 -11.84 -17.37 -1.39
CA ILE A 131 -11.86 -15.97 -1.81
C ILE A 131 -11.10 -15.12 -0.80
N ILE A 132 -10.32 -14.17 -1.28
CA ILE A 132 -9.82 -13.06 -0.48
C ILE A 132 -10.68 -11.83 -0.77
N LEU A 133 -11.27 -11.25 0.27
CA LEU A 133 -11.95 -9.95 0.20
C LEU A 133 -11.09 -8.92 0.92
N ILE A 134 -10.64 -7.90 0.20
CA ILE A 134 -9.91 -6.77 0.76
C ILE A 134 -10.89 -5.64 1.01
N MET A 135 -10.95 -5.17 2.25
CA MET A 135 -11.71 -3.99 2.64
C MET A 135 -10.71 -2.85 2.87
N ASP A 136 -10.56 -1.94 1.91
CA ASP A 136 -9.71 -0.77 2.05
C ASP A 136 -10.41 0.30 2.92
N GLU A 137 -9.64 1.18 3.55
CA GLU A 137 -10.13 2.17 4.52
C GLU A 137 -10.99 1.57 5.66
N ALA A 138 -10.73 0.32 6.05
CA ALA A 138 -11.53 -0.47 7.00
C ALA A 138 -11.64 0.14 8.41
N HIS A 139 -10.78 1.11 8.76
CA HIS A 139 -10.95 1.93 9.96
C HIS A 139 -12.27 2.74 9.94
N ARG A 140 -13.03 2.74 8.84
CA ARG A 140 -14.38 3.31 8.73
C ARG A 140 -15.50 2.30 9.01
N LEU A 141 -15.25 0.99 8.92
CA LEU A 141 -16.25 -0.08 9.10
C LEU A 141 -16.76 -0.23 10.54
N THR A 142 -17.99 0.17 10.79
CA THR A 142 -18.66 0.04 12.10
C THR A 142 -19.11 -1.40 12.39
N GLU A 143 -19.62 -1.66 13.61
CA GLU A 143 -20.19 -2.96 13.98
C GLU A 143 -21.27 -3.44 12.99
N TYR A 144 -22.12 -2.52 12.51
CA TYR A 144 -23.15 -2.84 11.50
C TYR A 144 -22.55 -3.42 10.22
N HIS A 145 -21.49 -2.82 9.70
CA HIS A 145 -20.84 -3.31 8.49
C HIS A 145 -20.22 -4.69 8.69
N TYR A 146 -19.60 -4.94 9.84
CA TYR A 146 -19.08 -6.28 10.17
C TYR A 146 -20.19 -7.33 10.31
N ASN A 147 -21.36 -6.95 10.83
CA ASN A 147 -22.50 -7.86 10.89
C ASN A 147 -23.02 -8.20 9.48
N TRP A 148 -23.10 -7.23 8.55
CA TRP A 148 -23.48 -7.51 7.16
C TRP A 148 -22.45 -8.37 6.42
N LEU A 149 -21.16 -8.14 6.66
CA LEU A 149 -20.10 -9.03 6.16
C LEU A 149 -20.20 -10.45 6.76
N MET A 150 -20.64 -10.56 8.01
CA MET A 150 -20.83 -11.86 8.67
C MET A 150 -21.94 -12.66 8.01
N ASP A 151 -23.01 -12.00 7.55
CA ASP A 151 -24.07 -12.67 6.80
C ASP A 151 -23.57 -13.25 5.47
N ILE A 152 -22.72 -12.51 4.76
CA ILE A 152 -22.05 -13.00 3.53
C ILE A 152 -21.14 -14.18 3.87
N TYR A 153 -20.31 -14.04 4.92
CA TYR A 153 -19.41 -15.09 5.40
C TYR A 153 -20.18 -16.39 5.70
N ASN A 154 -21.27 -16.29 6.45
CA ASN A 154 -22.06 -17.45 6.85
C ASN A 154 -22.75 -18.13 5.65
N GLN A 155 -23.17 -17.38 4.63
CA GLN A 155 -23.74 -17.97 3.41
C GLN A 155 -22.69 -18.72 2.58
N LEU A 156 -21.48 -18.15 2.42
CA LEU A 156 -20.39 -18.83 1.73
C LEU A 156 -19.94 -20.10 2.46
N ASP A 157 -19.89 -20.06 3.79
CA ASP A 157 -19.51 -21.21 4.61
C ASP A 157 -20.47 -22.40 4.44
N ARG A 158 -21.79 -22.15 4.34
CA ARG A 158 -22.79 -23.20 4.03
C ARG A 158 -22.55 -23.89 2.69
N GLU A 159 -22.01 -23.16 1.72
CA GLU A 159 -21.63 -23.65 0.40
C GLU A 159 -20.21 -24.24 0.37
N LYS A 160 -19.56 -24.37 1.53
CA LYS A 160 -18.20 -24.87 1.75
C LYS A 160 -17.13 -24.02 1.06
N ILE A 161 -17.37 -22.71 0.98
CA ILE A 161 -16.43 -21.73 0.42
C ILE A 161 -15.78 -20.94 1.56
N SER A 162 -14.46 -20.96 1.62
CA SER A 162 -13.71 -20.20 2.62
C SER A 162 -13.51 -18.75 2.16
N MET A 163 -13.97 -17.79 2.96
CA MET A 163 -13.66 -16.37 2.75
C MET A 163 -12.63 -15.89 3.77
N SER A 164 -11.57 -15.24 3.29
CA SER A 164 -10.62 -14.51 4.14
C SER A 164 -10.79 -13.01 3.92
N VAL A 165 -11.08 -12.24 4.98
CA VAL A 165 -11.21 -10.78 4.88
C VAL A 165 -9.92 -10.11 5.35
N ILE A 166 -9.34 -9.27 4.48
CA ILE A 166 -8.17 -8.46 4.79
C ILE A 166 -8.65 -7.02 4.98
N SER A 167 -8.78 -6.59 6.22
CA SER A 167 -9.18 -5.23 6.57
C SER A 167 -7.96 -4.33 6.58
N VAL A 168 -7.90 -3.38 5.67
CA VAL A 168 -6.76 -2.47 5.49
C VAL A 168 -7.16 -1.10 5.98
N GLY A 169 -6.37 -0.48 6.86
CA GLY A 169 -6.70 0.85 7.36
C GLY A 169 -5.54 1.60 7.98
N GLN A 170 -5.88 2.70 8.64
CA GLN A 170 -4.98 3.48 9.45
C GLN A 170 -4.88 2.89 10.87
N ASP A 171 -4.09 3.50 11.76
CA ASP A 171 -3.87 2.99 13.12
C ASP A 171 -5.16 2.91 13.95
N GLU A 172 -6.18 3.69 13.61
CA GLU A 172 -7.53 3.63 14.19
C GLU A 172 -8.19 2.25 14.01
N LEU A 173 -7.78 1.48 13.00
CA LEU A 173 -8.24 0.10 12.82
C LEU A 173 -7.82 -0.80 13.99
N LEU A 174 -6.62 -0.58 14.54
CA LEU A 174 -6.16 -1.26 15.75
C LEU A 174 -7.00 -0.85 16.95
N GLY A 175 -7.31 0.45 17.07
CA GLY A 175 -8.24 0.96 18.08
C GLY A 175 -9.63 0.29 18.01
N ARG A 176 -10.17 0.10 16.81
CA ARG A 176 -11.45 -0.64 16.62
C ARG A 176 -11.35 -2.09 17.04
N ARG A 177 -10.23 -2.76 16.79
CA ARG A 177 -10.00 -4.12 17.26
C ARG A 177 -10.01 -4.17 18.79
N THR A 178 -9.31 -3.26 19.45
CA THR A 178 -9.30 -3.15 20.92
C THR A 178 -10.71 -2.91 21.47
N PHE A 179 -11.46 -1.98 20.89
CA PHE A 179 -12.85 -1.73 21.26
C PHE A 179 -13.72 -2.99 21.17
N PHE A 180 -13.62 -3.76 20.07
CA PHE A 180 -14.39 -4.99 19.92
C PHE A 180 -13.98 -6.10 20.90
N LEU A 181 -12.70 -6.16 21.29
CA LEU A 181 -12.23 -7.08 22.34
C LEU A 181 -12.84 -6.71 23.71
N GLU A 182 -12.80 -5.44 24.07
CA GLU A 182 -13.39 -4.93 25.33
C GLU A 182 -14.90 -5.18 25.40
N GLN A 183 -15.60 -4.97 24.29
CA GLN A 183 -17.04 -5.24 24.15
C GLN A 183 -17.35 -6.74 23.97
N LYS A 184 -16.36 -7.63 24.09
CA LYS A 184 -16.48 -9.09 23.96
C LYS A 184 -17.16 -9.54 22.66
N LYS A 185 -16.97 -8.80 21.56
CA LYS A 185 -17.51 -9.11 20.21
C LYS A 185 -16.67 -10.18 19.52
N SER A 186 -16.50 -11.32 20.18
CA SER A 186 -15.68 -12.45 19.74
C SER A 186 -16.03 -12.95 18.34
N GLN A 187 -17.30 -12.84 17.94
CA GLN A 187 -17.79 -13.23 16.62
C GLN A 187 -17.23 -12.38 15.47
N ILE A 188 -16.92 -11.10 15.71
CA ILE A 188 -16.31 -10.17 14.74
C ILE A 188 -14.80 -10.42 14.73
N ILE A 189 -14.16 -10.44 15.92
CA ILE A 189 -12.72 -10.65 16.04
C ILE A 189 -12.31 -11.98 15.40
N GLY A 190 -13.02 -13.06 15.73
CA GLY A 190 -12.76 -14.42 15.25
C GLY A 190 -12.90 -14.60 13.74
N ARG A 191 -13.59 -13.68 13.04
CA ARG A 191 -13.77 -13.74 11.59
C ARG A 191 -12.91 -12.75 10.82
N PHE A 192 -12.70 -11.55 11.35
CA PHE A 192 -12.13 -10.45 10.58
C PHE A 192 -10.79 -9.93 11.12
N MET A 193 -10.47 -10.16 12.40
CA MET A 193 -9.36 -9.50 13.08
C MET A 193 -8.45 -10.47 13.86
N THR A 194 -8.37 -11.72 13.42
CA THR A 194 -7.60 -12.77 14.10
C THR A 194 -6.09 -12.57 14.00
N HIS A 195 -5.63 -11.90 12.96
CA HIS A 195 -4.22 -11.67 12.68
C HIS A 195 -3.96 -10.19 12.46
N GLU A 196 -2.76 -9.74 12.82
CA GLU A 196 -2.34 -8.36 12.71
C GLU A 196 -1.10 -8.27 11.82
N HIS A 197 -1.08 -7.30 10.92
CA HIS A 197 0.06 -6.92 10.12
C HIS A 197 0.23 -5.40 10.20
N ARG A 198 1.19 -4.96 11.02
CA ARG A 198 1.64 -3.56 10.98
C ARG A 198 2.47 -3.36 9.72
N PHE A 199 1.96 -2.54 8.82
CA PHE A 199 2.67 -2.01 7.67
C PHE A 199 3.36 -0.71 8.11
N PHE A 200 4.63 -0.55 7.79
CA PHE A 200 5.39 0.65 8.15
C PHE A 200 6.27 1.17 7.00
N GLY A 201 6.70 2.43 7.12
CA GLY A 201 7.61 3.09 6.19
C GLY A 201 9.07 2.62 6.30
N LEU A 202 10.03 3.45 5.88
CA LEU A 202 11.45 3.14 6.01
C LEU A 202 11.95 3.44 7.42
N THR A 203 12.61 2.46 8.06
CA THR A 203 13.05 2.58 9.47
C THR A 203 14.57 2.48 9.65
N SER A 204 15.30 2.14 8.58
CA SER A 204 16.75 1.92 8.63
C SER A 204 17.44 2.35 7.34
N VAL A 205 18.73 2.63 7.43
CA VAL A 205 19.58 2.94 6.27
C VAL A 205 19.63 1.75 5.32
N GLU A 206 19.65 0.52 5.84
CA GLU A 206 19.71 -0.70 5.04
C GLU A 206 18.45 -0.88 4.18
N GLU A 207 17.27 -0.55 4.71
CA GLU A 207 16.03 -0.55 3.95
C GLU A 207 16.04 0.55 2.87
N MET A 208 16.54 1.73 3.21
CA MET A 208 16.70 2.84 2.26
C MET A 208 17.64 2.46 1.11
N LYS A 209 18.80 1.86 1.40
CA LYS A 209 19.76 1.33 0.41
C LYS A 209 19.09 0.37 -0.57
N ARG A 210 18.29 -0.57 -0.05
CA ARG A 210 17.57 -1.56 -0.89
C ARG A 210 16.57 -0.90 -1.83
N VAL A 211 15.83 0.11 -1.36
CA VAL A 211 14.89 0.84 -2.22
C VAL A 211 15.64 1.66 -3.26
N LEU A 212 16.71 2.36 -2.88
CA LEU A 212 17.52 3.17 -3.80
C LEU A 212 18.16 2.30 -4.90
N ARG A 213 18.66 1.11 -4.54
CA ARG A 213 19.14 0.11 -5.51
C ARG A 213 18.10 -0.23 -6.57
N CYS A 214 16.80 -0.21 -6.25
CA CYS A 214 15.76 -0.49 -7.23
C CYS A 214 15.70 0.56 -8.35
N TYR A 215 16.05 1.82 -8.08
CA TYR A 215 16.18 2.87 -9.11
C TYR A 215 17.46 2.70 -9.95
N ASP A 216 18.50 2.11 -9.35
CA ASP A 216 19.80 1.89 -9.98
C ASP A 216 19.81 0.68 -10.92
N ALA A 217 19.00 -0.33 -10.63
CA ALA A 217 18.99 -1.65 -11.26
C ALA A 217 18.05 -1.71 -12.49
N PRO A 218 18.59 -1.86 -13.72
CA PRO A 218 17.78 -1.82 -14.95
C PRO A 218 16.83 -3.01 -15.13
N ASP A 219 17.06 -4.11 -14.41
CA ASP A 219 16.17 -5.27 -14.35
C ASP A 219 14.93 -5.01 -13.46
N ILE A 220 14.99 -4.02 -12.57
CA ILE A 220 13.90 -3.65 -11.66
C ILE A 220 13.17 -2.41 -12.17
N SER A 221 13.92 -1.37 -12.51
CA SER A 221 13.36 -0.15 -13.08
C SER A 221 14.13 0.21 -14.34
N CYS A 222 13.44 0.22 -15.48
CA CYS A 222 14.03 0.73 -16.72
C CYS A 222 13.01 1.49 -17.55
N TYR A 223 13.48 2.53 -18.23
CA TYR A 223 12.66 3.27 -19.18
C TYR A 223 13.51 3.82 -20.35
N PRO A 224 13.08 3.60 -21.61
CA PRO A 224 11.98 2.75 -22.04
C PRO A 224 12.12 1.29 -21.57
N GLU A 225 11.02 0.54 -21.50
CA GLU A 225 11.06 -0.86 -21.04
C GLU A 225 12.07 -1.67 -21.85
N ASN A 226 12.80 -2.57 -21.17
CA ASN A 226 13.84 -3.42 -21.75
C ASN A 226 15.01 -2.67 -22.42
N SER A 227 15.16 -1.36 -22.20
CA SER A 227 16.26 -0.58 -22.78
C SER A 227 17.61 -0.78 -22.08
N GLY A 228 17.62 -1.37 -20.88
CA GLY A 228 18.81 -1.43 -20.02
C GLY A 228 19.19 -0.07 -19.41
N TRP A 229 18.35 0.95 -19.55
CA TRP A 229 18.50 2.25 -18.91
C TRP A 229 17.68 2.31 -17.63
N SER A 230 18.37 2.13 -16.50
CA SER A 230 17.75 2.34 -15.19
C SER A 230 17.38 3.79 -14.97
N TYR A 231 16.46 4.04 -14.05
CA TYR A 231 16.01 5.41 -13.74
C TYR A 231 17.19 6.28 -13.34
N THR A 232 18.07 5.81 -12.45
CA THR A 232 19.29 6.54 -12.07
C THR A 232 20.16 6.86 -13.28
N ARG A 233 20.45 5.85 -14.12
CA ARG A 233 21.31 6.02 -15.30
C ARG A 233 20.72 7.01 -16.30
N TYR A 234 19.39 7.03 -16.45
CA TYR A 234 18.71 7.96 -17.34
C TYR A 234 18.90 9.42 -16.89
N PHE A 235 18.70 9.69 -15.61
CA PHE A 235 18.79 11.06 -15.07
C PHE A 235 20.24 11.53 -14.87
N PHE A 236 21.16 10.66 -14.49
CA PHE A 236 22.56 10.98 -14.21
C PHE A 236 23.53 10.07 -14.98
N PRO A 237 23.59 10.16 -16.32
CA PRO A 237 24.38 9.24 -17.14
C PRO A 237 25.89 9.32 -16.85
N GLU A 238 26.42 10.52 -16.66
CA GLU A 238 27.84 10.75 -16.39
C GLU A 238 28.26 10.20 -15.02
N GLY A 239 27.53 10.58 -13.97
CA GLY A 239 27.79 10.05 -12.62
C GLY A 239 27.64 8.53 -12.57
N PHE A 240 26.60 7.97 -13.21
CA PHE A 240 26.42 6.52 -13.30
C PHE A 240 27.59 5.82 -14.00
N GLN A 241 28.14 6.42 -15.07
CA GLN A 241 29.31 5.90 -15.78
C GLN A 241 30.58 5.94 -14.92
N LYS A 242 30.72 6.93 -14.05
CA LYS A 242 31.80 7.03 -13.05
C LYS A 242 31.63 6.10 -11.85
N GLY A 243 30.53 5.34 -11.78
CA GLY A 243 30.27 4.35 -10.75
C GLY A 243 29.35 4.82 -9.62
N TYR A 244 28.85 6.06 -9.65
CA TYR A 244 27.89 6.52 -8.65
C TYR A 244 26.54 5.81 -8.79
N ARG A 245 25.88 5.58 -7.66
CA ARG A 245 24.57 4.92 -7.54
C ARG A 245 23.78 5.59 -6.42
N LEU A 246 22.46 5.67 -6.56
CA LEU A 246 21.63 6.25 -5.50
C LEU A 246 21.77 5.46 -4.19
N GLU A 247 21.99 4.14 -4.25
CA GLU A 247 22.23 3.33 -3.04
C GLU A 247 23.44 3.81 -2.21
N MET A 248 24.41 4.48 -2.84
CA MET A 248 25.59 5.02 -2.15
C MET A 248 25.27 6.30 -1.36
N ASP A 249 24.20 7.01 -1.71
CA ASP A 249 23.77 8.24 -1.04
C ASP A 249 22.80 7.98 0.14
N ALA A 250 22.45 6.72 0.40
CA ALA A 250 21.46 6.36 1.41
C ALA A 250 21.80 6.88 2.81
N ASP A 251 23.08 6.82 3.22
CA ASP A 251 23.52 7.37 4.51
C ASP A 251 23.30 8.88 4.57
N THR A 252 23.65 9.62 3.52
CA THR A 252 23.44 11.07 3.40
C THR A 252 21.97 11.43 3.50
N ILE A 253 21.12 10.75 2.73
CA ILE A 253 19.66 10.97 2.71
C ILE A 253 19.07 10.69 4.09
N TYR A 254 19.44 9.57 4.71
CA TYR A 254 18.98 9.19 6.04
C TYR A 254 19.38 10.22 7.11
N GLN A 255 20.61 10.72 7.08
CA GLN A 255 21.07 11.77 8.00
C GLN A 255 20.28 13.07 7.82
N HIS A 256 19.92 13.44 6.59
CA HIS A 256 19.08 14.63 6.34
C HIS A 256 17.66 14.47 6.87
N PHE A 257 17.04 13.30 6.71
CA PHE A 257 15.75 13.03 7.34
C PHE A 257 15.84 13.12 8.87
N MET A 258 16.90 12.58 9.47
CA MET A 258 17.11 12.66 10.92
C MET A 258 17.37 14.09 11.41
N SER A 259 18.21 14.86 10.72
CA SER A 259 18.57 16.23 11.11
C SER A 259 17.36 17.15 11.05
N LEU A 260 16.55 17.07 9.99
CA LEU A 260 15.32 17.84 9.85
C LEU A 260 14.34 17.59 11.00
N ARG A 261 14.16 16.32 11.40
CA ARG A 261 13.31 15.96 12.55
C ARG A 261 13.83 16.56 13.85
N ARG A 262 15.15 16.51 14.09
CA ARG A 262 15.78 17.09 15.28
C ARG A 262 15.63 18.61 15.32
N GLU A 263 15.85 19.28 14.20
CA GLU A 263 15.71 20.75 14.06
C GLU A 263 14.29 21.22 14.42
N HIS A 264 13.27 20.44 14.08
CA HIS A 264 11.86 20.78 14.32
C HIS A 264 11.27 20.10 15.58
N GLY A 265 12.09 19.49 16.43
CA GLY A 265 11.66 18.90 17.69
C GLY A 265 10.74 17.67 17.56
N VAL A 266 10.80 16.96 16.44
CA VAL A 266 10.06 15.71 16.22
C VAL A 266 10.80 14.55 16.89
N SER A 267 10.28 14.08 18.02
CA SER A 267 10.93 13.09 18.89
C SER A 267 10.41 11.65 18.75
N SER A 268 9.45 11.40 17.86
CA SER A 268 8.91 10.06 17.63
C SER A 268 9.93 9.14 16.92
N ASP A 269 9.73 7.82 17.01
CA ASP A 269 10.56 6.85 16.29
C ASP A 269 10.61 7.15 14.79
N LEU A 270 11.80 6.99 14.19
CA LEU A 270 11.98 7.25 12.77
C LEU A 270 11.25 6.20 11.94
N GLU A 271 10.25 6.66 11.21
CA GLU A 271 9.57 5.89 10.17
C GLU A 271 9.27 6.88 9.05
N ILE A 272 9.97 6.77 7.93
CA ILE A 272 9.80 7.70 6.81
C ILE A 272 8.71 7.11 5.91
N PRO A 273 7.54 7.78 5.73
CA PRO A 273 6.52 7.28 4.82
C PRO A 273 7.05 7.21 3.40
N MET A 274 6.72 6.12 2.71
CA MET A 274 7.24 5.80 1.38
C MET A 274 6.93 6.90 0.35
N GLU A 275 5.80 7.59 0.46
CA GLU A 275 5.44 8.70 -0.44
C GLU A 275 6.42 9.87 -0.34
N TYR A 276 6.73 10.33 0.88
CA TYR A 276 7.67 11.43 1.08
C TYR A 276 9.09 11.07 0.66
N PHE A 277 9.50 9.82 0.90
CA PHE A 277 10.77 9.33 0.41
C PHE A 277 10.81 9.31 -1.12
N ALA A 278 9.81 8.74 -1.78
CA ALA A 278 9.72 8.71 -3.23
C ALA A 278 9.74 10.13 -3.83
N PHE A 279 8.99 11.07 -3.25
CA PHE A 279 8.99 12.48 -3.67
C PHE A 279 10.36 13.13 -3.52
N ALA A 280 11.10 12.87 -2.44
CA ALA A 280 12.46 13.37 -2.29
C ALA A 280 13.38 12.86 -3.41
N ILE A 281 13.30 11.57 -3.75
CA ILE A 281 14.06 11.00 -4.87
C ILE A 281 13.63 11.63 -6.20
N GLU A 282 12.33 11.68 -6.48
CA GLU A 282 11.80 12.28 -7.70
C GLU A 282 12.22 13.74 -7.84
N ASN A 283 12.14 14.54 -6.78
CA ASN A 283 12.57 15.93 -6.78
C ASN A 283 14.05 16.03 -7.15
N ALA A 284 14.92 15.21 -6.54
CA ALA A 284 16.34 15.22 -6.85
C ALA A 284 16.61 14.83 -8.32
N LEU A 285 15.95 13.78 -8.83
CA LEU A 285 16.11 13.30 -10.21
C LEU A 285 15.60 14.33 -11.23
N LYS A 286 14.43 14.93 -10.97
CA LYS A 286 13.80 15.90 -11.89
C LYS A 286 14.54 17.23 -11.92
N ILE A 287 14.95 17.76 -10.75
CA ILE A 287 15.57 19.08 -10.65
C ILE A 287 17.04 19.03 -11.04
N PHE A 288 17.80 18.03 -10.60
CA PHE A 288 19.25 18.01 -10.80
C PHE A 288 19.70 17.11 -11.96
N GLY A 289 18.83 16.23 -12.45
CA GLY A 289 19.15 15.31 -13.52
C GLY A 289 18.95 15.86 -14.92
N ALA A 290 18.83 14.93 -15.86
CA ALA A 290 18.77 15.12 -17.31
C ALA A 290 17.85 16.24 -17.85
N HIS A 291 16.71 16.48 -17.22
CA HIS A 291 15.70 17.44 -17.66
C HIS A 291 15.68 18.72 -16.81
N GLY A 292 16.58 18.84 -15.85
CA GLY A 292 16.76 20.02 -15.00
C GLY A 292 18.15 20.61 -15.16
N GLU A 293 18.90 20.74 -14.06
CA GLU A 293 20.22 21.37 -14.02
C GLU A 293 21.33 20.54 -14.69
N GLN A 294 21.09 19.27 -15.00
CA GLN A 294 22.07 18.37 -15.63
C GLN A 294 23.38 18.27 -14.84
N SER A 295 23.27 18.22 -13.51
CA SER A 295 24.39 17.96 -12.61
C SER A 295 25.01 16.59 -12.90
N GLU A 296 26.33 16.47 -12.72
CA GLU A 296 27.03 15.18 -12.85
C GLU A 296 26.48 14.15 -11.86
N TRP A 297 26.29 14.58 -10.61
CA TRP A 297 25.71 13.81 -9.52
C TRP A 297 25.05 14.74 -8.49
N ILE A 298 24.29 14.17 -7.56
CA ILE A 298 23.55 14.90 -6.53
C ILE A 298 24.47 15.16 -5.34
N THR A 299 24.58 16.42 -4.92
CA THR A 299 25.34 16.81 -3.74
C THR A 299 24.51 16.66 -2.46
N SER A 300 25.18 16.66 -1.29
CA SER A 300 24.50 16.61 0.00
C SER A 300 23.49 17.75 0.20
N GLN A 301 23.81 18.97 -0.24
CA GLN A 301 22.88 20.11 -0.14
C GLN A 301 21.66 19.93 -1.05
N GLN A 302 21.87 19.48 -2.28
CA GLN A 302 20.79 19.18 -3.23
C GLN A 302 19.85 18.08 -2.69
N TRP A 303 20.38 17.07 -2.00
CA TRP A 303 19.55 16.08 -1.29
C TRP A 303 18.68 16.72 -0.22
N LEU A 304 19.25 17.60 0.62
CA LEU A 304 18.49 18.32 1.65
C LEU A 304 17.36 19.16 1.04
N ASP A 305 17.64 19.87 -0.06
CA ASP A 305 16.65 20.70 -0.75
C ASP A 305 15.52 19.85 -1.36
N ALA A 306 15.86 18.71 -1.97
CA ALA A 306 14.89 17.77 -2.51
C ALA A 306 13.99 17.14 -1.42
N ILE A 307 14.56 16.84 -0.25
CA ILE A 307 13.81 16.34 0.92
C ILE A 307 12.88 17.42 1.46
N LYS A 308 13.33 18.67 1.60
CA LYS A 308 12.46 19.78 2.04
C LYS A 308 11.27 19.97 1.09
N LEU A 309 11.50 19.89 -0.22
CA LEU A 309 10.45 19.98 -1.24
C LEU A 309 9.43 18.83 -1.20
N SER A 310 9.74 17.70 -0.55
CA SER A 310 8.78 16.60 -0.42
C SER A 310 7.61 16.92 0.51
N GLY A 311 7.73 17.94 1.37
CA GLY A 311 6.74 18.26 2.40
C GLY A 311 6.76 17.29 3.60
N TYR A 312 7.83 16.51 3.75
CA TYR A 312 7.97 15.51 4.81
C TYR A 312 7.84 16.12 6.21
N ILE A 313 8.56 17.21 6.47
CA ILE A 313 8.68 17.74 7.83
C ILE A 313 7.38 18.40 8.30
N GLU A 314 6.66 19.07 7.41
CA GLU A 314 5.34 19.64 7.67
C GLU A 314 4.35 18.53 8.05
N SER A 315 4.41 17.39 7.37
CA SER A 315 3.60 16.23 7.70
C SER A 315 3.96 15.63 9.07
N GLU A 316 5.25 15.49 9.39
CA GLU A 316 5.68 14.95 10.68
C GLU A 316 5.26 15.85 11.84
N ILE A 317 5.38 17.18 11.69
CA ILE A 317 4.92 18.16 12.68
C ILE A 317 3.41 18.03 12.89
N TYR A 318 2.64 17.95 11.81
CA TYR A 318 1.19 17.76 11.90
C TYR A 318 0.82 16.47 12.64
N MET A 319 1.47 15.35 12.29
CA MET A 319 1.24 14.07 12.96
C MET A 319 1.61 14.10 14.45
N ALA A 320 2.73 14.73 14.80
CA ALA A 320 3.14 14.89 16.19
C ALA A 320 2.13 15.72 17.00
N LEU A 321 1.54 16.77 16.41
CA LEU A 321 0.48 17.57 17.03
C LEU A 321 -0.83 16.79 17.17
N ALA A 322 -1.24 16.06 16.13
CA ALA A 322 -2.46 15.25 16.16
C ALA A 322 -2.43 14.20 17.27
N HIS A 323 -1.28 13.54 17.49
CA HIS A 323 -1.13 12.56 18.57
C HIS A 323 -1.13 13.19 19.98
N ARG A 324 -0.65 14.44 20.14
CA ARG A 324 -0.70 15.14 21.44
C ARG A 324 -2.11 15.58 21.83
N GLY A 325 -2.99 15.83 20.86
CA GLY A 325 -4.39 16.21 21.11
C GLY A 325 -5.34 15.04 21.38
N ALA A 326 -4.86 13.79 21.27
CA ALA A 326 -5.67 12.58 21.44
C ALA A 326 -5.48 11.89 22.82
N ASN A 327 -4.66 12.45 23.70
CA ASN A 327 -4.43 11.97 25.07
C ASN A 327 -5.22 12.75 26.11
#